data_AF-A0A8H5MA59-F1
#
_entry.id   AF-A0A8H5MA59-F1
#
_cell.length_a   1.000
_cell.length_b   1.000
_cell.length_c   1.000
_cell.angle_alpha   90.00
_cell.angle_beta   90.00
_cell.angle_gamma   90.00
#
_symmetry.space_group_name_H-M   'P 1'
#
loop_
_entity.id
_entity.type
_entity.pdbx_description
1 polymer ?
#
loop_
_entity_poly.entity_id
_entity_poly.type
_entity_poly.pdbx_seq_one_letter_code
_entity_poly.pdbx_strand_id
1 'polypeptide(L)'
;MQTPSLRRALLAPPPRLFARRIAHLPLLTLPTNSLPGQGPPKIWINDRFNAFDSVYSDDYSLAFEPSVENLHRLIYDCNFASAYRVLCALQNQGKDIPHDMIFLDAALAQVNTLSSATHNAFYGWLNLVPARHHPNGLRVGKNPFRLFNKTLFCSGSPSTDLEVILGMVKIASSKGYFFEEFRQVVPLMTRLVKPQSGLALILELEQSHLDYVKSVWPHHVERHACLVRRELIMACCEAKGRWLRVAVRLLKLSKQEGILVPPGLADLVKSLKRHQKGT
;
A
#
# COMPACT_ATOMS: atom_id res chain seq x y z
N MET A 1 6.19 -52.91 -34.48
CA MET A 1 4.83 -52.34 -34.58
C MET A 1 4.75 -51.20 -33.57
N GLN A 2 5.03 -49.97 -33.98
CA GLN A 2 4.06 -48.92 -34.39
C GLN A 2 3.04 -48.55 -33.30
N THR A 3 3.22 -47.35 -32.74
CA THR A 3 2.25 -46.54 -31.97
C THR A 3 1.09 -46.07 -32.86
N PRO A 4 -0.11 -45.71 -32.33
CA PRO A 4 -0.41 -44.33 -31.83
C PRO A 4 -1.39 -44.28 -30.63
N SER A 5 -1.24 -43.38 -29.64
CA SER A 5 -1.61 -41.94 -29.57
C SER A 5 -3.04 -41.62 -29.05
N LEU A 6 -3.11 -40.49 -28.34
CA LEU A 6 -4.27 -39.63 -28.02
C LEU A 6 -5.15 -39.99 -26.80
N ARG A 7 -4.99 -39.18 -25.73
CA ARG A 7 -6.07 -38.26 -25.31
C ARG A 7 -5.50 -37.00 -24.63
N ARG A 8 -5.70 -35.88 -25.33
CA ARG A 8 -5.47 -34.49 -24.90
C ARG A 8 -6.38 -34.16 -23.72
N ALA A 9 -5.81 -33.72 -22.60
CA ALA A 9 -6.51 -32.87 -21.65
C ALA A 9 -6.32 -31.41 -22.09
N LEU A 10 -7.44 -30.75 -22.39
CA LEU A 10 -7.53 -29.36 -22.82
C LEU A 10 -7.05 -28.44 -21.70
N LEU A 11 -5.85 -27.86 -21.86
CA LEU A 11 -5.43 -26.68 -21.12
C LEU A 11 -6.28 -25.50 -21.62
N ALA A 12 -7.28 -25.10 -20.84
CA ALA A 12 -7.94 -23.82 -21.03
C ALA A 12 -6.88 -22.70 -20.94
N PRO A 13 -6.81 -21.78 -21.92
CA PRO A 13 -5.88 -20.66 -21.84
C PRO A 13 -6.26 -19.77 -20.66
N PRO A 14 -5.28 -19.22 -19.91
CA PRO A 14 -5.58 -18.26 -18.85
C PRO A 14 -6.34 -17.07 -19.43
N PRO A 15 -7.32 -16.51 -18.71
CA PRO A 15 -8.14 -15.42 -19.21
C PRO A 15 -7.26 -14.21 -19.56
N ARG A 16 -7.20 -13.88 -20.86
CA ARG A 16 -6.41 -12.78 -21.44
C ARG A 16 -6.81 -11.39 -20.91
N LEU A 17 -7.85 -11.30 -20.09
CA LEU A 17 -8.38 -10.05 -19.53
C LEU A 17 -7.59 -9.53 -18.31
N PHE A 18 -6.82 -10.38 -17.61
CA PHE A 18 -6.09 -9.95 -16.41
C PHE A 18 -4.88 -9.05 -16.73
N ALA A 19 -4.25 -9.25 -17.89
CA ALA A 19 -3.07 -8.50 -18.30
C ALA A 19 -3.39 -7.04 -18.72
N ARG A 20 -4.64 -6.74 -19.09
CA ARG A 20 -5.07 -5.38 -19.46
C ARG A 20 -5.44 -4.51 -18.26
N ARG A 21 -5.88 -5.07 -17.13
CA ARG A 21 -6.25 -4.25 -15.95
C ARG A 21 -5.04 -3.70 -15.17
N ILE A 22 -3.92 -4.44 -15.11
CA ILE A 22 -2.71 -3.98 -14.41
C ILE A 22 -1.97 -2.86 -15.18
N ALA A 23 -2.14 -2.79 -16.50
CA ALA A 23 -1.54 -1.75 -17.34
C ALA A 23 -2.26 -0.40 -17.25
N HIS A 24 -3.40 -0.34 -16.55
CA HIS A 24 -4.23 0.85 -16.35
C HIS A 24 -4.44 1.20 -14.88
N LEU A 25 -3.56 0.74 -13.97
CA LEU A 25 -3.50 1.35 -12.66
C LEU A 25 -3.22 2.85 -12.89
N PRO A 26 -4.14 3.76 -12.49
CA PRO A 26 -3.86 5.18 -12.62
C PRO A 26 -2.55 5.46 -11.86
N LEU A 27 -1.71 6.33 -12.42
CA LEU A 27 -0.67 6.97 -11.63
C LEU A 27 -1.39 7.61 -10.43
N LEU A 28 -1.31 6.98 -9.27
CA LEU A 28 -1.76 7.60 -8.03
C LEU A 28 -0.72 8.66 -7.67
N THR A 29 -0.80 9.80 -8.34
CA THR A 29 -0.18 11.04 -7.89
C THR A 29 -0.92 11.47 -6.63
N LEU A 30 -0.53 10.90 -5.49
CA LEU A 30 -0.79 11.56 -4.21
C LEU A 30 0.06 12.83 -4.19
N PRO A 31 -0.50 13.98 -3.77
CA PRO A 31 0.19 15.26 -3.85
C PRO A 31 1.43 15.28 -2.96
N THR A 32 2.57 15.62 -3.56
CA THR A 32 3.83 15.87 -2.90
C THR A 32 3.86 17.29 -2.31
N ASN A 33 3.43 17.41 -1.03
CA ASN A 33 3.68 18.47 -0.02
C ASN A 33 2.73 19.69 -0.01
N SER A 34 2.37 20.32 1.13
CA SER A 34 3.23 20.85 2.23
C SER A 34 2.62 20.84 3.67
N LEU A 35 3.49 20.80 4.69
CA LEU A 35 3.32 21.40 6.04
C LEU A 35 4.51 22.38 6.23
N PRO A 36 4.50 23.42 7.09
CA PRO A 36 3.42 24.06 7.85
C PRO A 36 3.18 25.54 7.43
N GLY A 37 1.93 26.02 7.51
CA GLY A 37 1.59 27.46 7.32
C GLY A 37 1.01 27.87 5.95
N GLN A 38 0.54 26.95 5.11
CA GLN A 38 -0.08 27.28 3.81
C GLN A 38 -1.59 27.00 3.79
N GLY A 39 -2.35 27.95 3.23
CA GLY A 39 -3.78 27.83 2.89
C GLY A 39 -4.07 26.79 1.81
N PRO A 40 -5.36 26.56 1.51
CA PRO A 40 -5.90 25.23 1.22
C PRO A 40 -5.54 24.69 -0.17
N PRO A 41 -5.43 23.37 -0.33
CA PRO A 41 -5.44 22.78 -1.66
C PRO A 41 -6.82 23.00 -2.29
N LYS A 42 -6.87 23.69 -3.43
CA LYS A 42 -8.05 23.64 -4.31
C LYS A 42 -8.16 22.21 -4.85
N ILE A 43 -9.12 21.49 -4.31
CA ILE A 43 -9.53 20.16 -4.77
C ILE A 43 -10.09 20.33 -6.20
N TRP A 44 -9.40 19.78 -7.20
CA TRP A 44 -10.02 19.45 -8.48
C TRP A 44 -10.69 18.08 -8.32
N ILE A 45 -11.92 18.08 -7.81
CA ILE A 45 -12.90 17.07 -8.23
C ILE A 45 -13.32 17.54 -9.62
N ASN A 46 -13.03 16.78 -10.66
CA ASN A 46 -13.87 16.86 -11.85
C ASN A 46 -13.95 15.51 -12.58
N ASP A 47 -15.22 15.15 -12.81
CA ASP A 47 -15.77 14.53 -14.01
C ASP A 47 -15.95 13.00 -14.12
N ARG A 48 -16.10 12.25 -13.02
CA ARG A 48 -16.69 10.89 -13.12
C ARG A 48 -17.68 10.40 -12.06
N PHE A 49 -18.06 11.21 -11.06
CA PHE A 49 -18.87 10.68 -9.95
C PHE A 49 -20.25 11.34 -9.72
N ASN A 50 -20.75 12.16 -10.65
CA ASN A 50 -22.13 12.70 -10.56
C ASN A 50 -23.22 11.72 -11.03
N ALA A 51 -23.08 10.41 -10.80
CA ALA A 51 -24.06 9.43 -11.28
C ALA A 51 -24.41 8.29 -10.30
N PHE A 52 -24.12 8.43 -9.00
CA PHE A 52 -24.46 7.40 -8.00
C PHE A 52 -25.22 7.95 -6.78
N ASP A 53 -25.99 9.02 -6.97
CA ASP A 53 -26.75 9.69 -5.90
C ASP A 53 -28.13 9.08 -5.59
N SER A 54 -28.47 7.85 -6.03
CA SER A 54 -29.88 7.39 -5.91
C SER A 54 -30.13 5.97 -5.36
N VAL A 55 -29.27 5.40 -4.51
CA VAL A 55 -29.51 4.02 -4.00
C VAL A 55 -29.41 3.84 -2.48
N TYR A 56 -29.18 4.89 -1.69
CA TYR A 56 -29.25 4.76 -0.22
C TYR A 56 -30.19 5.80 0.39
N SER A 57 -31.46 5.39 0.39
CA SER A 57 -32.61 5.87 1.17
C SER A 57 -32.36 7.08 2.07
N ASP A 58 -33.03 8.17 1.70
CA ASP A 58 -33.55 9.18 2.61
C ASP A 58 -34.27 8.48 3.77
N ASP A 59 -33.73 8.64 4.99
CA ASP A 59 -34.47 8.60 6.27
C ASP A 59 -33.47 8.49 7.42
N TYR A 60 -32.65 9.53 7.64
CA TYR A 60 -32.17 9.97 8.96
C TYR A 60 -31.42 11.29 8.77
N SER A 61 -32.15 12.36 8.50
CA SER A 61 -31.71 13.74 8.71
C SER A 61 -31.62 14.02 10.21
N LEU A 62 -30.89 13.18 10.95
CA LEU A 62 -30.35 13.61 12.23
C LEU A 62 -29.29 14.64 11.86
N ALA A 63 -29.64 15.92 12.03
CA ALA A 63 -28.75 17.06 11.93
C ALA A 63 -27.69 16.98 13.03
N PHE A 64 -26.84 15.95 12.98
CA PHE A 64 -25.63 15.89 13.77
C PHE A 64 -24.64 16.81 13.09
N GLU A 65 -24.29 17.88 13.78
CA GLU A 65 -23.13 18.68 13.40
C GLU A 65 -21.92 17.73 13.32
N PRO A 66 -21.25 17.63 12.16
CA PRO A 66 -20.12 16.72 12.00
C PRO A 66 -19.00 17.20 12.92
N SER A 67 -18.70 16.39 13.94
CA SER A 67 -17.64 16.65 14.92
C SER A 67 -16.78 15.41 15.13
N VAL A 68 -15.56 15.59 15.63
CA VAL A 68 -14.64 14.48 15.94
C VAL A 68 -15.20 13.61 17.06
N GLU A 69 -15.89 14.22 18.03
CA GLU A 69 -16.56 13.53 19.14
C GLU A 69 -17.68 12.63 18.62
N ASN A 70 -18.50 13.14 17.68
CA ASN A 70 -19.55 12.37 17.04
C ASN A 70 -18.97 11.22 16.21
N LEU A 71 -17.87 11.48 15.49
CA LEU A 71 -17.15 10.45 14.74
C LEU A 71 -16.67 9.32 15.67
N HIS A 72 -16.00 9.67 16.77
CA HIS A 72 -15.51 8.69 17.74
C HIS A 72 -16.65 7.88 18.37
N ARG A 73 -17.74 8.55 18.78
CA ARG A 73 -18.94 7.88 19.32
C ARG A 73 -19.50 6.86 18.33
N LEU A 74 -19.69 7.25 17.07
CA LEU A 74 -20.21 6.34 16.04
C LEU A 74 -19.31 5.13 15.79
N ILE A 75 -17.99 5.28 15.91
CA ILE A 75 -17.05 4.16 15.80
C ILE A 75 -17.16 3.23 17.01
N TYR A 76 -17.26 3.78 18.24
CA TYR A 76 -17.50 2.98 19.45
C TYR A 76 -18.82 2.21 19.40
N ASP A 77 -19.87 2.80 18.82
CA ASP A 77 -21.17 2.17 18.61
C ASP A 77 -21.18 1.20 17.42
N CYS A 78 -20.03 0.94 16.79
CA CYS A 78 -19.87 0.10 15.59
C CYS A 78 -20.71 0.56 14.37
N ASN A 79 -21.16 1.81 14.34
CA ASN A 79 -21.94 2.38 13.24
C ASN A 79 -21.02 2.97 12.15
N PHE A 80 -20.21 2.10 11.53
CA PHE A 80 -19.13 2.50 10.63
C PHE A 80 -19.61 3.22 9.35
N ALA A 81 -20.80 2.89 8.84
CA ALA A 81 -21.37 3.55 7.66
C ALA A 81 -21.70 5.03 7.96
N SER A 82 -22.31 5.30 9.11
CA SER A 82 -22.61 6.68 9.53
C SER A 82 -21.34 7.42 9.95
N ALA A 83 -20.41 6.73 10.62
CA ALA A 83 -19.08 7.27 10.91
C ALA A 83 -18.36 7.72 9.64
N TYR A 84 -18.42 6.93 8.57
CA TYR A 84 -17.77 7.28 7.30
C TYR A 84 -18.38 8.53 6.65
N ARG A 85 -19.70 8.69 6.72
CA ARG A 85 -20.37 9.91 6.25
C ARG A 85 -19.90 11.14 7.03
N VAL A 86 -19.75 11.03 8.34
CA VAL A 86 -19.20 12.11 9.19
C VAL A 86 -17.74 12.39 8.84
N LEU A 87 -16.92 11.35 8.63
CA LEU A 87 -15.53 11.50 8.17
C LEU A 87 -15.46 12.31 6.87
N CYS A 88 -16.23 11.94 5.85
CA CYS A 88 -16.26 12.66 4.58
C CYS A 88 -16.70 14.12 4.77
N ALA A 89 -17.70 14.38 5.61
CA ALA A 89 -18.16 15.74 5.90
C ALA A 89 -17.05 16.58 6.57
N LEU A 90 -16.35 16.04 7.57
CA LEU A 90 -15.22 16.71 8.23
C LEU A 90 -14.09 17.02 7.24
N GLN A 91 -13.74 16.08 6.37
CA GLN A 91 -12.72 16.26 5.34
C GLN A 91 -13.12 17.33 4.31
N ASN A 92 -14.38 17.33 3.85
CA ASN A 92 -14.91 18.33 2.92
C ASN A 92 -14.90 19.74 3.52
N GLN A 93 -15.04 19.85 4.84
CA GLN A 93 -14.92 21.11 5.58
C GLN A 93 -13.47 21.52 5.87
N GLY A 94 -12.49 20.70 5.48
CA GLY A 94 -11.07 20.94 5.77
C GLY A 94 -10.74 20.87 7.27
N LYS A 95 -11.54 20.17 8.07
CA LYS A 95 -11.27 19.97 9.49
C LYS A 95 -10.09 19.02 9.66
N ASP A 96 -9.17 19.38 10.55
CA ASP A 96 -8.11 18.46 10.97
C ASP A 96 -8.71 17.38 11.88
N ILE A 97 -8.42 16.11 11.55
CA ILE A 97 -8.93 14.96 12.29
C ILE A 97 -7.75 14.33 13.01
N PRO A 98 -7.73 14.35 14.36
CA PRO A 98 -6.65 13.77 15.13
C PRO A 98 -6.43 12.30 14.79
N HIS A 99 -5.18 11.88 14.73
CA HIS A 99 -4.87 10.46 14.50
C HIS A 99 -5.09 9.65 15.78
N ASP A 100 -5.82 8.54 15.67
CA ASP A 100 -6.21 7.71 16.80
C ASP A 100 -6.30 6.22 16.40
N MET A 101 -5.99 5.34 17.35
CA MET A 101 -6.08 3.89 17.18
C MET A 101 -7.51 3.41 16.95
N ILE A 102 -8.54 4.16 17.38
CA ILE A 102 -9.95 3.79 17.17
C ILE A 102 -10.31 3.60 15.69
N PHE A 103 -9.62 4.31 14.78
CA PHE A 103 -9.84 4.18 13.33
C PHE A 103 -9.36 2.83 12.78
N LEU A 104 -8.54 2.10 13.53
CA LEU A 104 -8.12 0.74 13.16
C LEU A 104 -9.32 -0.21 13.14
N ASP A 105 -10.23 -0.10 14.11
CA ASP A 105 -11.41 -0.96 14.20
C ASP A 105 -12.38 -0.67 13.04
N ALA A 106 -12.56 0.61 12.70
CA ALA A 106 -13.32 1.02 11.53
C ALA A 106 -12.71 0.49 10.22
N ALA A 107 -11.38 0.55 10.08
CA ALA A 107 -10.69 -0.02 8.94
C ALA A 107 -10.86 -1.54 8.86
N LEU A 108 -10.74 -2.26 9.99
CA LEU A 108 -10.90 -3.72 10.07
C LEU A 108 -12.31 -4.16 9.69
N ALA A 109 -13.34 -3.42 10.11
CA ALA A 109 -14.71 -3.71 9.75
C ALA A 109 -14.95 -3.68 8.23
N GLN A 110 -14.24 -2.81 7.51
CA GLN A 110 -14.34 -2.72 6.05
C GLN A 110 -13.66 -3.88 5.31
N VAL A 111 -12.72 -4.58 5.94
CA VAL A 111 -11.91 -5.63 5.29
C VAL A 111 -12.77 -6.78 4.79
N ASN A 112 -13.79 -7.16 5.56
CA ASN A 112 -14.68 -8.27 5.21
C ASN A 112 -15.67 -7.91 4.09
N THR A 113 -15.86 -6.62 3.82
CA THR A 113 -16.78 -6.08 2.81
C THR A 113 -16.03 -5.37 1.68
N LEU A 114 -14.76 -5.74 1.45
CA LEU A 114 -13.93 -5.11 0.44
C LEU A 114 -14.51 -5.33 -0.96
N SER A 115 -14.72 -4.20 -1.62
CA SER A 115 -15.09 -4.07 -3.01
C SER A 115 -14.44 -2.80 -3.54
N SER A 116 -14.40 -2.62 -4.86
CA SER A 116 -13.89 -1.38 -5.44
C SER A 116 -14.58 -0.13 -4.89
N ALA A 117 -15.83 -0.24 -4.42
CA ALA A 117 -16.57 0.86 -3.81
C ALA A 117 -16.11 1.18 -2.38
N THR A 118 -15.61 0.20 -1.63
CA THR A 118 -15.23 0.36 -0.21
C THR A 118 -13.72 0.58 0.00
N HIS A 119 -12.89 0.49 -1.05
CA HIS A 119 -11.45 0.78 -0.99
C HIS A 119 -11.16 2.19 -0.44
N ASN A 120 -11.91 3.19 -0.90
CA ASN A 120 -11.73 4.57 -0.45
C ASN A 120 -12.02 4.72 1.04
N ALA A 121 -13.05 4.03 1.54
CA ALA A 121 -13.37 4.03 2.96
C ALA A 121 -12.26 3.36 3.77
N PHE A 122 -11.82 2.17 3.34
CA PHE A 122 -10.72 1.44 3.95
C PHE A 122 -9.44 2.30 4.07
N TYR A 123 -9.00 2.92 2.97
CA TYR A 123 -7.82 3.79 2.98
C TYR A 123 -8.03 5.09 3.77
N GLY A 124 -9.25 5.66 3.73
CA GLY A 124 -9.61 6.82 4.53
C GLY A 124 -9.39 6.56 6.01
N TRP A 125 -9.87 5.42 6.52
CA TRP A 125 -9.64 5.01 7.90
C TRP A 125 -8.17 4.75 8.22
N LEU A 126 -7.47 4.01 7.34
CA LEU A 126 -6.05 3.71 7.54
C LEU A 126 -5.17 4.97 7.59
N ASN A 127 -5.51 6.01 6.84
CA ASN A 127 -4.77 7.27 6.88
C ASN A 127 -4.90 7.99 8.22
N LEU A 128 -5.94 7.74 9.01
CA LEU A 128 -6.11 8.29 10.35
C LEU A 128 -5.45 7.44 11.45
N VAL A 129 -4.97 6.24 11.12
CA VAL A 129 -4.21 5.41 12.06
C VAL A 129 -2.88 6.11 12.40
N PRO A 130 -2.48 6.19 13.68
CA PRO A 130 -1.27 6.86 14.11
C PRO A 130 0.01 6.32 13.45
N ALA A 131 0.92 7.23 13.11
CA ALA A 131 2.27 6.86 12.72
C ALA A 131 3.05 6.27 13.91
N ARG A 132 4.15 5.55 13.63
CA ARG A 132 4.91 4.80 14.63
C ARG A 132 5.42 5.63 15.82
N HIS A 133 5.74 6.91 15.61
CA HIS A 133 6.23 7.82 16.65
C HIS A 133 5.18 8.82 17.11
N HIS A 134 3.91 8.61 16.76
CA HIS A 134 2.81 9.47 17.21
C HIS A 134 2.51 9.22 18.71
N PRO A 135 2.18 10.25 19.51
CA PRO A 135 1.90 10.10 20.95
C PRO A 135 0.74 9.15 21.23
N ASN A 136 -0.30 9.16 20.38
CA ASN A 136 -1.46 8.25 20.49
C ASN A 136 -1.21 6.89 19.80
N GLY A 137 -0.01 6.63 19.29
CA GLY A 137 0.33 5.34 18.70
C GLY A 137 0.42 4.25 19.76
N LEU A 138 0.41 2.98 19.30
CA LEU A 138 0.72 1.87 20.19
C LEU A 138 2.13 2.06 20.77
N ARG A 139 2.30 1.77 22.08
CA ARG A 139 3.61 1.81 22.75
C ARG A 139 4.66 1.05 21.90
N VAL A 140 5.89 1.57 21.91
CA VAL A 140 7.05 1.11 21.13
C VAL A 140 7.00 -0.39 20.85
N GLY A 141 6.87 -0.76 19.57
CA GLY A 141 7.05 -2.14 19.09
C GLY A 141 5.80 -2.89 18.60
N LYS A 142 4.60 -2.30 18.64
CA LYS A 142 3.40 -2.92 18.04
C LYS A 142 3.05 -2.28 16.71
N ASN A 143 2.98 -3.10 15.66
CA ASN A 143 2.55 -2.69 14.32
C ASN A 143 1.04 -2.92 14.16
N PRO A 144 0.21 -1.88 14.01
CA PRO A 144 -1.24 -2.01 13.90
C PRO A 144 -1.68 -2.67 12.59
N PHE A 145 -0.86 -2.56 11.54
CA PHE A 145 -1.16 -3.15 10.24
C PHE A 145 -1.10 -4.69 10.25
N ARG A 146 -0.46 -5.28 11.27
CA ARG A 146 -0.40 -6.73 11.40
C ARG A 146 -1.77 -7.41 11.53
N LEU A 147 -2.79 -6.68 11.99
CA LEU A 147 -4.13 -7.24 12.16
C LEU A 147 -4.79 -7.57 10.82
N PHE A 148 -4.46 -6.83 9.76
CA PHE A 148 -4.98 -7.07 8.41
C PHE A 148 -4.41 -8.34 7.79
N ASN A 149 -3.29 -8.87 8.30
CA ASN A 149 -2.61 -9.99 7.68
C ASN A 149 -3.47 -11.25 7.60
N LYS A 150 -4.16 -11.57 8.69
CA LYS A 150 -5.03 -12.75 8.74
C LYS A 150 -6.18 -12.64 7.75
N THR A 151 -6.69 -11.44 7.52
CA THR A 151 -7.88 -11.24 6.71
C THR A 151 -7.54 -10.98 5.24
N LEU A 152 -6.51 -10.21 4.91
CA LEU A 152 -6.14 -9.89 3.52
C LEU A 152 -5.21 -10.93 2.89
N PHE A 153 -4.29 -11.52 3.67
CA PHE A 153 -3.27 -12.41 3.11
C PHE A 153 -3.66 -13.89 3.25
N CYS A 154 -4.53 -14.23 4.20
CA CYS A 154 -4.96 -15.62 4.46
C CYS A 154 -6.39 -15.94 3.99
N SER A 155 -7.17 -15.00 3.45
CA SER A 155 -8.55 -15.21 2.94
C SER A 155 -8.67 -16.09 1.69
N GLY A 156 -7.56 -16.66 1.21
CA GLY A 156 -7.56 -17.64 0.11
C GLY A 156 -7.48 -17.06 -1.29
N SER A 157 -7.72 -15.75 -1.50
CA SER A 157 -7.57 -15.10 -2.82
C SER A 157 -6.79 -13.77 -2.78
N PRO A 158 -5.52 -13.77 -2.34
CA PRO A 158 -4.70 -12.56 -2.23
C PRO A 158 -4.38 -11.91 -3.59
N SER A 159 -4.69 -12.57 -4.71
CA SER A 159 -4.65 -11.97 -6.04
C SER A 159 -5.80 -11.01 -6.32
N THR A 160 -6.97 -11.24 -5.72
CA THR A 160 -8.12 -10.35 -5.84
C THR A 160 -7.88 -9.07 -5.04
N ASP A 161 -7.32 -9.22 -3.84
CA ASP A 161 -7.11 -8.12 -2.90
C ASP A 161 -5.73 -7.45 -3.08
N LEU A 162 -4.99 -7.82 -4.12
CA LEU A 162 -3.62 -7.37 -4.33
C LEU A 162 -3.53 -5.84 -4.35
N GLU A 163 -4.47 -5.17 -5.01
CA GLU A 163 -4.50 -3.70 -5.04
C GLU A 163 -4.65 -3.11 -3.62
N VAL A 164 -5.57 -3.68 -2.82
CA VAL A 164 -5.81 -3.27 -1.42
C VAL A 164 -4.58 -3.46 -0.57
N ILE A 165 -3.95 -4.63 -0.69
CA ILE A 165 -2.74 -4.99 0.04
C ILE A 165 -1.61 -4.01 -0.30
N LEU A 166 -1.39 -3.70 -1.57
CA LEU A 166 -0.32 -2.79 -1.99
C LEU A 166 -0.59 -1.35 -1.53
N GLY A 167 -1.84 -0.89 -1.58
CA GLY A 167 -2.23 0.42 -1.05
C GLY A 167 -2.04 0.52 0.47
N MET A 168 -2.42 -0.54 1.21
CA MET A 168 -2.19 -0.63 2.65
C MET A 168 -0.70 -0.53 2.99
N VAL A 169 0.16 -1.28 2.30
CA VAL A 169 1.61 -1.25 2.54
C VAL A 169 2.20 0.12 2.24
N LYS A 170 1.69 0.83 1.24
CA LYS A 170 2.10 2.22 0.96
C LYS A 170 1.76 3.15 2.13
N ILE A 171 0.53 3.09 2.65
CA ILE A 171 0.11 3.87 3.83
C ILE A 171 0.94 3.48 5.07
N ALA A 172 1.20 2.19 5.27
CA ALA A 172 2.02 1.72 6.37
C ALA A 172 3.46 2.24 6.28
N SER A 173 4.01 2.30 5.06
CA SER A 173 5.36 2.82 4.80
C SER A 173 5.45 4.31 5.10
N SER A 174 4.46 5.11 4.69
CA SER A 174 4.40 6.56 5.02
C SER A 174 4.20 6.84 6.51
N LYS A 175 3.87 5.82 7.30
CA LYS A 175 3.67 5.88 8.75
C LYS A 175 4.81 5.27 9.56
N GLY A 176 5.88 4.80 8.90
CA GLY A 176 7.08 4.26 9.57
C GLY A 176 7.06 2.75 9.85
N TYR A 177 6.16 2.02 9.21
CA TYR A 177 6.02 0.55 9.36
C TYR A 177 6.57 -0.23 8.15
N PHE A 178 7.43 0.41 7.34
CA PHE A 178 7.96 -0.17 6.10
C PHE A 178 8.58 -1.56 6.31
N PHE A 179 9.53 -1.73 7.23
CA PHE A 179 10.28 -2.98 7.35
C PHE A 179 9.39 -4.16 7.77
N GLU A 180 8.44 -3.91 8.66
CA GLU A 180 7.51 -4.92 9.14
C GLU A 180 6.51 -5.34 8.06
N GLU A 181 5.98 -4.40 7.28
CA GLU A 181 4.96 -4.70 6.26
C GLU A 181 5.57 -5.16 4.93
N PHE A 182 6.71 -4.58 4.53
CA PHE A 182 7.41 -4.95 3.30
C PHE A 182 7.77 -6.43 3.29
N ARG A 183 8.35 -6.95 4.38
CA ARG A 183 8.72 -8.38 4.49
C ARG A 183 7.55 -9.33 4.30
N GLN A 184 6.34 -8.90 4.67
CA GLN A 184 5.14 -9.72 4.58
C GLN A 184 4.55 -9.70 3.16
N VAL A 185 4.60 -8.56 2.48
CA VAL A 185 4.05 -8.42 1.13
C VAL A 185 5.01 -8.88 0.02
N VAL A 186 6.33 -8.85 0.25
CA VAL A 186 7.34 -9.19 -0.77
C VAL A 186 7.09 -10.54 -1.44
N PRO A 187 6.82 -11.65 -0.72
CA PRO A 187 6.55 -12.94 -1.38
C PRO A 187 5.32 -12.87 -2.31
N LEU A 188 4.28 -12.13 -1.90
CA LEU A 188 3.08 -11.96 -2.71
C LEU A 188 3.34 -11.09 -3.94
N MET A 189 3.99 -9.94 -3.73
CA MET A 189 4.35 -8.99 -4.78
C MET A 189 5.23 -9.66 -5.84
N THR A 190 6.24 -10.42 -5.41
CA THR A 190 7.18 -11.07 -6.33
C THR A 190 6.55 -12.20 -7.15
N ARG A 191 5.52 -12.85 -6.60
CA ARG A 191 4.73 -13.87 -7.28
C ARG A 191 3.75 -13.28 -8.30
N LEU A 192 3.02 -12.23 -7.92
CA LEU A 192 1.86 -11.74 -8.67
C LEU A 192 2.11 -10.50 -9.53
N VAL A 193 3.09 -9.67 -9.19
CA VAL A 193 3.35 -8.40 -9.89
C VAL A 193 4.42 -8.59 -10.96
N LYS A 194 4.25 -7.94 -12.11
CA LYS A 194 5.27 -7.90 -13.16
C LYS A 194 6.48 -7.09 -12.67
N PRO A 195 7.73 -7.51 -12.92
CA PRO A 195 8.92 -6.83 -12.41
C PRO A 195 9.01 -5.33 -12.74
N GLN A 196 8.49 -4.91 -13.90
CA GLN A 196 8.49 -3.49 -14.29
C GLN A 196 7.57 -2.65 -13.40
N SER A 197 6.32 -3.09 -13.22
CA SER A 197 5.36 -2.45 -12.30
C SER A 197 5.83 -2.56 -10.85
N GLY A 198 6.44 -3.70 -10.50
CA GLY A 198 7.00 -3.95 -9.18
C GLY A 198 8.15 -3.01 -8.81
N LEU A 199 9.00 -2.63 -9.78
CA LEU A 199 10.05 -1.65 -9.54
C LEU A 199 9.47 -0.27 -9.18
N ALA A 200 8.48 0.21 -9.93
CA ALA A 200 7.85 1.50 -9.64
C ALA A 200 7.25 1.49 -8.23
N LEU A 201 6.51 0.44 -7.89
CA LEU A 201 5.94 0.27 -6.56
C LEU A 201 7.00 0.24 -5.45
N ILE A 202 8.08 -0.54 -5.62
CA ILE A 202 9.18 -0.60 -4.65
C ILE A 202 9.79 0.79 -4.39
N LEU A 203 10.01 1.58 -5.45
CA LEU A 203 10.54 2.93 -5.33
C LEU A 203 9.55 3.87 -4.65
N GLU A 204 8.24 3.73 -4.90
CA GLU A 204 7.21 4.48 -4.17
C GLU A 204 7.19 4.13 -2.68
N LEU A 205 7.35 2.85 -2.31
CA LEU A 205 7.43 2.44 -0.90
C LEU A 205 8.69 2.98 -0.21
N GLU A 206 9.83 2.94 -0.90
CA GLU A 206 11.08 3.56 -0.43
C GLU A 206 10.88 5.05 -0.17
N GLN A 207 10.38 5.78 -1.16
CA GLN A 207 10.15 7.21 -1.04
C GLN A 207 9.18 7.54 0.10
N SER A 208 8.07 6.81 0.20
CA SER A 208 7.08 6.99 1.28
C SER A 208 7.71 6.85 2.67
N HIS A 209 8.60 5.86 2.85
CA HIS A 209 9.32 5.67 4.10
C HIS A 209 10.40 6.74 4.33
N LEU A 210 11.09 7.18 3.28
CA LEU A 210 12.09 8.25 3.40
C LEU A 210 11.45 9.59 3.74
N ASP A 211 10.30 9.91 3.19
CA ASP A 211 9.51 11.10 3.54
C ASP A 211 9.10 11.05 5.02
N TYR A 212 8.65 9.88 5.48
CA TYR A 212 8.38 9.64 6.89
C TYR A 212 9.62 9.90 7.76
N VAL A 213 10.76 9.27 7.44
CA VAL A 213 12.00 9.44 8.20
C VAL A 213 12.45 10.89 8.19
N LYS A 214 12.32 11.59 7.06
CA LYS A 214 12.67 13.02 6.96
C LYS A 214 11.83 13.88 7.89
N SER A 215 10.55 13.54 8.08
CA SER A 215 9.64 14.26 8.98
C SER A 215 9.94 14.05 10.47
N VAL A 216 10.44 12.88 10.85
CA VAL A 216 10.68 12.52 12.26
C VAL A 216 12.16 12.69 12.67
N TRP A 217 13.07 12.23 11.80
CA TRP A 217 14.52 12.20 12.02
C TRP A 217 15.29 12.57 10.75
N PRO A 218 15.33 13.86 10.37
CA PRO A 218 15.96 14.31 9.13
C PRO A 218 17.44 13.92 9.02
N HIS A 219 18.16 13.89 10.14
CA HIS A 219 19.58 13.50 10.18
C HIS A 219 19.83 12.00 9.96
N HIS A 220 18.78 11.17 9.87
CA HIS A 220 18.89 9.73 9.66
C HIS A 220 18.43 9.28 8.28
N VAL A 221 18.01 10.20 7.41
CA VAL A 221 17.48 9.89 6.07
C VAL A 221 18.48 9.09 5.24
N GLU A 222 19.75 9.51 5.17
CA GLU A 222 20.78 8.81 4.39
C GLU A 222 21.01 7.38 4.89
N ARG A 223 21.09 7.20 6.21
CA ARG A 223 21.22 5.87 6.83
C ARG A 223 20.02 4.99 6.49
N HIS A 224 18.80 5.54 6.57
CA HIS A 224 17.57 4.81 6.25
C HIS A 224 17.47 4.49 4.76
N ALA A 225 17.91 5.38 3.86
CA ALA A 225 17.98 5.10 2.43
C ALA A 225 18.87 3.89 2.13
N CYS A 226 20.04 3.82 2.77
CA CYS A 226 20.93 2.66 2.64
C CYS A 226 20.27 1.36 3.14
N LEU A 227 19.61 1.41 4.30
CA LEU A 227 18.93 0.24 4.90
C LEU A 227 17.76 -0.25 4.04
N VAL A 228 16.88 0.66 3.62
CA VAL A 228 15.73 0.33 2.77
C VAL A 228 16.21 -0.24 1.45
N ARG A 229 17.11 0.45 0.76
CA ARG A 229 17.63 0.00 -0.54
C ARG A 229 18.29 -1.37 -0.46
N ARG A 230 19.02 -1.65 0.63
CA ARG A 230 19.58 -2.98 0.90
C ARG A 230 18.48 -4.05 1.00
N GLU A 231 17.44 -3.82 1.81
CA GLU A 231 16.35 -4.79 1.97
C GLU A 231 15.60 -5.02 0.66
N LEU A 232 15.38 -3.96 -0.13
CA LEU A 232 14.73 -4.06 -1.45
C LEU A 232 15.52 -4.92 -2.44
N ILE A 233 16.84 -4.72 -2.51
CA ILE A 233 17.72 -5.50 -3.38
C ILE A 233 17.74 -6.96 -2.93
N MET A 234 17.88 -7.22 -1.62
CA MET A 234 17.86 -8.57 -1.04
C MET A 234 16.56 -9.30 -1.40
N ALA A 235 15.41 -8.67 -1.18
CA ALA A 235 14.11 -9.22 -1.53
C ALA A 235 14.01 -9.61 -3.02
N CYS A 236 14.53 -8.75 -3.92
CA CYS A 236 14.55 -9.04 -5.35
C CYS A 236 15.48 -10.20 -5.72
N CYS A 237 16.59 -10.39 -5.00
CA CYS A 237 17.51 -11.51 -5.17
C CYS A 237 16.90 -12.83 -4.71
N GLU A 238 16.26 -12.82 -3.53
CA GLU A 238 15.63 -14.00 -2.91
C GLU A 238 14.46 -14.54 -3.74
N ALA A 239 13.72 -13.65 -4.41
CA ALA A 239 12.61 -14.03 -5.29
C ALA A 239 13.02 -14.89 -6.50
N LYS A 240 14.33 -15.00 -6.81
CA LYS A 240 14.94 -15.73 -7.93
C LYS A 240 14.37 -15.34 -9.32
N GLY A 241 15.11 -15.65 -10.39
CA GLY A 241 14.64 -15.52 -11.76
C GLY A 241 14.26 -14.09 -12.20
N ARG A 242 12.96 -13.80 -12.35
CA ARG A 242 12.44 -12.60 -13.04
C ARG A 242 12.79 -11.28 -12.35
N TRP A 243 12.99 -11.28 -11.03
CA TRP A 243 13.24 -10.08 -10.23
C TRP A 243 14.72 -9.69 -10.15
N LEU A 244 15.65 -10.53 -10.63
CA LEU A 244 17.07 -10.20 -10.66
C LEU A 244 17.36 -8.96 -11.53
N ARG A 245 16.58 -8.74 -12.59
CA ARG A 245 16.67 -7.51 -13.40
C ARG A 245 16.31 -6.25 -12.60
N VAL A 246 15.38 -6.36 -11.66
CA VAL A 246 14.99 -5.27 -10.76
C VAL A 246 16.11 -5.00 -9.76
N ALA A 247 16.69 -6.04 -9.15
CA ALA A 247 17.85 -5.91 -8.26
C ALA A 247 19.03 -5.19 -8.93
N VAL A 248 19.37 -5.57 -10.18
CA VAL A 248 20.41 -4.90 -10.97
C VAL A 248 20.07 -3.43 -11.23
N ARG A 249 18.79 -3.12 -11.50
CA ARG A 249 18.35 -1.74 -11.74
C ARG A 249 18.42 -0.89 -10.47
N LEU A 250 17.99 -1.44 -9.33
CA LEU A 250 18.12 -0.79 -8.02
C LEU A 250 19.58 -0.48 -7.69
N LEU A 251 20.51 -1.41 -7.93
CA LEU A 251 21.96 -1.16 -7.75
C LEU A 251 22.48 0.01 -8.61
N LYS A 252 22.02 0.09 -9.87
CA LYS A 252 22.41 1.20 -10.75
C LYS A 252 21.87 2.52 -10.25
N LEU A 253 20.60 2.55 -9.84
CA LEU A 253 19.96 3.74 -9.27
C LEU A 253 20.69 4.17 -7.99
N SER A 254 21.05 3.23 -7.11
CA SER A 254 21.80 3.54 -5.89
C SER A 254 23.11 4.26 -6.18
N LYS A 255 23.85 3.82 -7.20
CA LYS A 255 25.08 4.50 -7.62
C LYS A 255 24.82 5.91 -8.15
N GLN A 256 23.73 6.09 -8.92
CA GLN A 256 23.35 7.39 -9.49
C GLN A 256 22.88 8.38 -8.41
N GLU A 257 22.17 7.88 -7.40
CA GLU A 257 21.60 8.65 -6.30
C GLU A 257 22.59 8.86 -5.13
N GLY A 258 23.78 8.25 -5.20
CA GLY A 258 24.78 8.31 -4.12
C GLY A 258 24.42 7.47 -2.88
N ILE A 259 23.44 6.58 -2.97
CA ILE A 259 23.04 5.69 -1.86
C ILE A 259 24.06 4.57 -1.73
N LEU A 260 24.73 4.50 -0.58
CA LEU A 260 25.73 3.47 -0.29
C LEU A 260 25.08 2.09 -0.18
N VAL A 261 25.55 1.15 -1.00
CA VAL A 261 25.15 -0.25 -0.95
C VAL A 261 26.37 -1.10 -0.53
N PRO A 262 26.22 -2.02 0.44
CA PRO A 262 27.33 -2.86 0.87
C PRO A 262 27.97 -3.64 -0.29
N PRO A 263 29.32 -3.72 -0.38
CA PRO A 263 30.01 -4.43 -1.48
C PRO A 263 29.55 -5.87 -1.67
N GLY A 264 29.35 -6.61 -0.57
CA GLY A 264 28.86 -7.98 -0.61
C GLY A 264 27.50 -8.15 -1.29
N LEU A 265 26.63 -7.13 -1.21
CA LEU A 265 25.34 -7.15 -1.90
C LEU A 265 25.51 -6.95 -3.41
N ALA A 266 26.41 -6.06 -3.82
CA ALA A 266 26.71 -5.86 -5.24
C ALA A 266 27.32 -7.14 -5.86
N ASP A 267 28.19 -7.83 -5.12
CA ASP A 267 28.81 -9.07 -5.58
C ASP A 267 27.82 -10.23 -5.64
N LEU A 268 26.87 -10.31 -4.69
CA LEU A 268 25.75 -11.25 -4.75
C LEU A 268 24.95 -11.09 -6.04
N VAL A 269 24.54 -9.86 -6.39
CA VAL A 269 23.77 -9.61 -7.62
C VAL A 269 24.58 -9.98 -8.87
N LYS A 270 25.87 -9.66 -8.90
CA LYS A 270 26.76 -10.05 -10.01
C LYS A 270 26.85 -11.56 -10.15
N SER A 271 27.02 -12.29 -9.05
CA SER A 271 27.13 -13.74 -9.02
C SER A 271 25.85 -14.39 -9.58
N LEU A 272 24.69 -13.99 -9.06
CA LEU A 272 23.39 -14.49 -9.53
C LEU A 272 23.17 -14.23 -11.03
N LYS A 273 23.63 -13.06 -11.52
CA LYS A 273 23.52 -12.70 -12.93
C LYS A 273 24.40 -13.55 -13.83
N ARG A 274 25.58 -13.98 -13.36
CA ARG A 274 26.46 -14.90 -14.12
C ARG A 274 25.82 -16.28 -14.21
N HIS A 275 25.26 -16.79 -13.10
CA HIS A 275 24.56 -18.07 -13.10
C HIS A 275 23.38 -18.10 -14.07
N GLN A 276 22.60 -17.02 -14.18
CA GLN A 276 21.48 -16.95 -15.13
C GLN A 276 21.91 -16.94 -16.62
N LYS A 277 23.17 -16.61 -16.93
CA LYS A 277 23.68 -16.60 -18.31
C LYS A 277 24.27 -17.95 -18.73
N GLY A 278 24.66 -18.78 -17.77
CA GLY A 278 25.25 -20.10 -18.03
C GLY A 278 24.23 -21.22 -18.19
N THR A 279 22.94 -20.91 -18.01
CA THR A 279 21.78 -21.80 -18.20
C THR A 279 20.97 -21.32 -19.39
#